data_AF-A0A8J9RH28-F1
#
_entry.id   AF-A0A8J9RH28-F1
#
_cell.length_a   1.000
_cell.length_b   1.000
_cell.length_c   1.000
_cell.angle_alpha   90.00
_cell.angle_beta   90.00
_cell.angle_gamma   90.00
#
_symmetry.space_group_name_H-M   'P 1'
#
loop_
_entity.id
_entity.type
_entity.pdbx_description
1 polymer ?
#
loop_
_entity_poly.entity_id
_entity_poly.type
_entity_poly.pdbx_seq_one_letter_code
_entity_poly.pdbx_strand_id
1 'polypeptide(L)'
;MLSARNIWKRQSLQTCIRHLCDSVPSAAESSGGSIKEVLVRPVEPGPEDCCQSGCLNCVWEVYRRELAVYNQQLAVQQGRPAPPLVLDPFEELERKIQKEKEERENARKISVE
;
A
#
# COMPACT_ATOMS: atom_id res chain seq x y z
N MET A 1 -5.80 -14.12 51.87
CA MET A 1 -5.06 -12.88 52.20
C MET A 1 -4.97 -12.04 50.94
N LEU A 2 -5.58 -10.85 50.96
CA LEU A 2 -5.63 -9.93 49.82
C LEU A 2 -4.25 -9.36 49.53
N SER A 3 -3.82 -9.35 48.27
CA SER A 3 -2.83 -8.38 47.80
C SER A 3 -3.34 -7.76 46.51
N ALA A 4 -4.29 -6.85 46.70
CA ALA A 4 -4.74 -5.88 45.72
C ALA A 4 -3.69 -4.76 45.62
N ARG A 5 -2.64 -4.95 44.82
CA ARG A 5 -1.70 -3.88 44.49
C ARG A 5 -1.22 -4.07 43.05
N ASN A 6 -1.43 -3.06 42.21
CA ASN A 6 -0.79 -2.81 40.90
C ASN A 6 -1.63 -2.98 39.62
N ILE A 7 -2.94 -2.70 39.66
CA ILE A 7 -3.75 -2.58 38.42
C ILE A 7 -3.72 -1.16 37.81
N TRP A 8 -3.27 -0.14 38.56
CA TRP A 8 -3.45 1.27 38.17
C TRP A 8 -2.27 1.91 37.43
N LYS A 9 -1.14 1.21 37.20
CA LYS A 9 0.05 1.80 36.57
C LYS A 9 0.19 1.51 35.06
N ARG A 10 -0.85 0.94 34.43
CA ARG A 10 -0.86 0.56 33.00
C ARG A 10 -1.87 1.36 32.15
N GLN A 11 -2.63 2.28 32.75
CA GLN A 11 -3.61 3.12 32.05
C GLN A 11 -3.06 4.47 31.55
N SER A 12 -1.87 4.88 32.01
CA SER A 12 -1.34 6.21 31.69
C SER A 12 -0.71 6.30 30.28
N LEU A 13 -0.19 5.20 29.73
CA LEU A 13 0.40 5.20 28.37
C LEU A 13 -0.60 4.89 27.25
N GLN A 14 -1.76 4.30 27.58
CA GLN A 14 -2.80 3.99 26.58
C GLN A 14 -3.69 5.20 26.26
N THR A 15 -3.73 6.19 27.13
CA THR A 15 -4.65 7.34 26.99
C THR A 15 -4.10 8.41 26.04
N CYS A 16 -2.78 8.52 25.86
CA CYS A 16 -2.19 9.50 24.92
C CYS A 16 -2.32 9.09 23.44
N ILE A 17 -2.36 7.79 23.13
CA ILE A 17 -2.49 7.31 21.74
C ILE A 17 -3.87 7.66 21.17
N ARG A 18 -4.90 7.71 22.04
CA ARG A 18 -6.29 7.90 21.63
C ARG A 18 -6.66 9.35 21.32
N HIS A 19 -5.85 10.33 21.73
CA HIS A 19 -6.13 11.75 21.49
C HIS A 19 -5.51 12.31 20.21
N LEU A 20 -4.63 11.57 19.52
CA LEU A 20 -3.96 12.06 18.30
C LEU A 20 -4.68 11.68 16.99
N CYS A 21 -5.70 10.81 17.04
CA CYS A 21 -6.45 10.40 15.85
C CYS A 21 -7.69 11.25 15.55
N ASP A 22 -8.15 12.09 16.48
CA ASP A 22 -9.40 12.87 16.35
C ASP A 22 -9.23 14.23 15.66
N SER A 23 -8.10 14.50 14.97
CA SER A 23 -7.89 15.77 14.26
C SER A 23 -7.39 15.61 12.82
N VAL A 24 -7.84 14.55 12.13
CA VAL A 24 -7.78 14.54 10.66
C VAL A 24 -9.09 15.13 10.14
N PRO A 25 -9.09 16.33 9.52
CA PRO A 25 -10.27 16.81 8.81
C PRO A 25 -10.55 15.87 7.63
N SER A 26 -11.68 15.17 7.77
CA SER A 26 -12.37 14.39 6.75
C SER A 26 -12.85 15.31 5.62
N ALA A 27 -11.93 15.75 4.76
CA ALA A 27 -12.26 16.32 3.46
C ALA A 27 -12.43 15.18 2.44
N ALA A 28 -13.42 14.32 2.70
CA ALA A 28 -14.05 13.52 1.67
C ALA A 28 -14.93 14.45 0.83
N GLU A 29 -14.30 15.28 -0.02
CA GLU A 29 -15.01 16.07 -1.02
C GLU A 29 -15.32 15.16 -2.21
N SER A 30 -16.40 14.41 -2.04
CA SER A 30 -17.12 13.71 -3.07
C SER A 30 -17.61 14.71 -4.11
N SER A 31 -16.99 14.70 -5.29
CA SER A 31 -17.52 15.35 -6.49
C SER A 31 -17.61 14.31 -7.62
N GLY A 32 -18.60 13.43 -7.48
CA GLY A 32 -19.04 12.52 -8.53
C GLY A 32 -19.79 13.28 -9.63
N GLY A 33 -19.06 13.75 -10.64
CA GLY A 33 -19.62 14.33 -11.85
C GLY A 33 -19.92 13.26 -12.88
N SER A 34 -21.20 12.91 -13.06
CA SER A 34 -21.68 12.07 -14.16
C SER A 34 -21.61 12.83 -15.49
N ILE A 35 -20.42 12.81 -16.10
CA ILE A 35 -20.16 13.03 -17.52
C ILE A 35 -19.41 11.76 -17.93
N LYS A 36 -19.71 11.15 -19.08
CA LYS A 36 -18.94 9.99 -19.58
C LYS A 36 -17.45 10.28 -19.40
N GLU A 37 -16.85 9.65 -18.40
CA GLU A 37 -15.60 10.12 -17.81
C GLU A 37 -14.51 9.84 -18.84
N VAL A 38 -14.12 10.88 -19.57
CA VAL A 38 -13.03 10.78 -20.55
C VAL A 38 -11.78 10.50 -19.74
N LEU A 39 -11.37 9.23 -19.71
CA LEU A 39 -10.11 8.83 -19.09
C LEU A 39 -8.99 9.51 -19.88
N VAL A 40 -8.34 10.49 -19.25
CA VAL A 40 -7.18 11.15 -19.83
C VAL A 40 -5.96 10.31 -19.47
N ARG A 41 -5.23 9.86 -20.49
CA ARG A 41 -3.95 9.19 -20.28
C ARG A 41 -2.93 10.22 -19.75
N PRO A 42 -2.17 9.90 -18.68
CA PRO A 42 -1.12 10.79 -18.20
C PRO A 42 -0.02 10.95 -19.27
N VAL A 43 0.62 12.12 -19.27
CA VAL A 43 1.71 12.45 -20.19
C VAL A 43 3.02 11.89 -19.64
N GLU A 44 3.83 11.29 -20.50
CA GLU A 44 5.15 10.79 -20.11
C GLU A 44 6.10 11.96 -19.85
N PRO A 45 6.85 11.95 -18.72
CA PRO A 45 7.83 13.01 -18.44
C PRO A 45 9.01 12.95 -19.40
N GLY A 46 9.56 14.11 -19.74
CA GLY A 46 10.74 14.21 -20.59
C GLY A 46 12.02 13.76 -19.88
N PRO A 47 13.11 13.48 -20.62
CA PRO A 47 14.41 13.21 -20.02
C PRO A 47 14.94 14.39 -19.20
N GLU A 48 14.56 15.62 -19.51
CA GLU A 48 14.93 16.81 -18.73
C GLU A 48 14.20 16.93 -17.40
N ASP A 49 13.00 16.35 -17.27
CA ASP A 49 12.24 16.30 -16.02
C ASP A 49 12.85 15.29 -15.03
N CYS A 50 13.69 14.38 -15.53
CA CYS A 50 14.41 13.41 -14.71
C CYS A 50 15.62 14.06 -14.04
N CYS A 51 15.50 14.31 -12.73
CA CYS A 51 16.55 14.82 -11.84
C CYS A 51 17.86 14.00 -11.84
N GLN A 52 17.85 12.74 -12.30
CA GLN A 52 19.01 11.83 -12.46
C GLN A 52 19.88 11.57 -11.21
N SER A 53 19.58 12.22 -10.09
CA SER A 53 20.41 12.23 -8.88
C SER A 53 19.70 11.61 -7.67
N GLY A 54 18.58 10.92 -7.88
CA GLY A 54 17.80 10.29 -6.81
C GLY A 54 17.01 11.30 -5.96
N CYS A 55 16.11 12.05 -6.60
CA CYS A 55 15.20 12.97 -5.93
C CYS A 55 14.16 12.21 -5.06
N LEU A 56 13.74 12.82 -3.93
CA LEU A 56 12.77 12.23 -2.98
C LEU A 56 11.42 11.89 -3.64
N ASN A 57 10.94 12.75 -4.53
CA ASN A 57 9.76 12.51 -5.36
C ASN A 57 10.21 12.34 -6.80
N CYS A 58 10.31 11.09 -7.26
CA CYS A 58 10.68 10.78 -8.62
C CYS A 58 9.50 11.04 -9.56
N VAL A 59 9.70 11.83 -10.62
CA VAL A 59 8.65 12.12 -11.63
C VAL A 59 8.10 10.82 -12.25
N TRP A 60 8.96 9.82 -12.42
CA TRP A 60 8.57 8.50 -12.94
C TRP A 60 7.71 7.68 -11.97
N GLU A 61 7.82 7.92 -10.66
CA GLU A 61 6.94 7.29 -9.66
C GLU A 61 5.54 7.92 -9.72
N VAL A 62 5.47 9.24 -9.82
CA VAL A 62 4.20 9.97 -9.98
C VAL A 62 3.49 9.52 -11.25
N TYR A 63 4.19 9.55 -12.39
CA TYR A 63 3.66 9.09 -13.68
C TYR A 63 3.16 7.65 -13.63
N ARG A 64 3.95 6.71 -13.08
CA ARG A 64 3.54 5.30 -12.98
C ARG A 64 2.31 5.12 -12.11
N ARG A 65 2.18 5.87 -11.02
CA ARG A 65 1.01 5.82 -10.14
C ARG A 65 -0.24 6.29 -10.88
N GLU A 66 -0.17 7.42 -11.57
CA GLU A 66 -1.27 7.95 -12.38
C GLU A 66 -1.65 7.00 -13.52
N LEU A 67 -0.64 6.43 -14.18
CA LEU A 67 -0.85 5.46 -15.26
C LEU A 67 -1.52 4.18 -14.76
N ALA A 68 -1.16 3.71 -13.57
CA ALA A 68 -1.79 2.55 -12.94
C ALA A 68 -3.28 2.80 -12.66
N VAL A 69 -3.62 3.99 -12.14
CA VAL A 69 -5.03 4.41 -11.92
C VAL A 69 -5.79 4.48 -13.24
N TYR A 70 -5.21 5.12 -14.27
CA TYR A 70 -5.80 5.17 -15.61
C TYR A 70 -6.09 3.76 -16.16
N ASN A 71 -5.13 2.84 -16.06
CA ASN A 71 -5.30 1.46 -16.53
C ASN A 71 -6.36 0.70 -15.75
N GLN A 72 -6.47 0.96 -14.44
CA GLN A 72 -7.50 0.37 -13.59
C GLN A 72 -8.90 0.82 -14.02
N GLN A 73 -9.09 2.13 -14.21
CA GLN A 73 -10.35 2.70 -14.68
C GLN A 73 -10.70 2.19 -16.07
N LEU A 74 -9.71 2.08 -16.96
CA LEU A 74 -9.88 1.52 -18.30
C LEU A 74 -10.32 0.05 -18.24
N ALA A 75 -9.72 -0.76 -17.36
CA ALA A 75 -10.11 -2.16 -17.19
C ALA A 75 -11.58 -2.29 -16.74
N VAL A 76 -12.00 -1.47 -15.78
CA VAL A 76 -13.40 -1.43 -15.31
C VAL A 76 -14.35 -1.04 -16.45
N GLN A 77 -14.00 -0.01 -17.24
CA GLN A 77 -14.81 0.38 -18.42
C GLN A 77 -14.88 -0.73 -19.48
N GLN A 78 -13.82 -1.53 -19.62
CA GLN A 78 -13.76 -2.68 -20.52
C GLN A 78 -14.44 -3.94 -19.95
N GLY A 79 -14.99 -3.89 -18.72
CA GLY A 79 -15.58 -5.04 -18.05
C GLY A 79 -14.58 -6.11 -17.61
N ARG A 80 -13.28 -5.75 -17.51
CA ARG A 80 -12.22 -6.62 -16.98
C ARG A 80 -12.04 -6.35 -15.48
N PRO A 81 -11.66 -7.37 -14.69
CA PRO A 81 -11.27 -7.13 -13.31
C PRO A 81 -10.07 -6.19 -13.25
N ALA A 82 -10.19 -5.15 -12.44
CA ALA A 82 -9.12 -4.20 -12.18
C ALA A 82 -7.89 -4.94 -11.59
N PRO A 83 -6.68 -4.76 -12.16
CA PRO A 83 -5.49 -5.26 -11.52
C PRO A 83 -5.32 -4.56 -10.16
N PRO A 84 -4.92 -5.29 -9.10
CA PRO A 84 -4.71 -4.69 -7.79
C PRO A 84 -3.56 -3.69 -7.86
N LEU A 85 -3.79 -2.48 -7.31
CA LEU A 85 -2.74 -1.48 -7.10
C LEU A 85 -1.89 -1.91 -5.90
N VAL A 86 -1.09 -2.96 -6.06
CA VAL A 86 -0.18 -3.41 -5.01
C VAL A 86 0.99 -2.43 -4.96
N LEU A 87 1.14 -1.76 -3.81
CA LEU A 87 2.15 -0.73 -3.58
C LEU A 87 3.59 -1.26 -3.71
N ASP A 88 3.81 -2.58 -3.64
CA ASP A 88 5.13 -3.16 -3.90
C ASP A 88 5.05 -4.62 -4.39
N PRO A 89 5.12 -4.87 -5.72
CA PRO A 89 5.12 -6.23 -6.29
C PRO A 89 6.30 -7.09 -5.83
N PHE A 90 7.38 -6.48 -5.36
CA PHE A 90 8.58 -7.20 -4.95
C PHE A 90 8.38 -7.91 -3.61
N GLU A 91 7.70 -7.27 -2.65
CA GLU A 91 7.49 -7.84 -1.32
C GLU A 91 6.67 -9.15 -1.37
N GLU A 92 5.64 -9.21 -2.21
CA GLU A 92 4.86 -10.44 -2.40
C GLU A 92 5.69 -11.56 -3.02
N LEU A 93 6.57 -11.22 -3.97
CA LEU A 93 7.50 -12.18 -4.56
C LEU A 93 8.50 -12.71 -3.52
N GLU A 94 9.01 -11.85 -2.64
CA GLU A 94 9.89 -12.26 -1.54
C GLU A 94 9.22 -13.24 -0.58
N ARG A 95 7.96 -12.97 -0.18
CA ARG A 95 7.18 -13.90 0.66
C ARG A 95 7.00 -15.25 -0.01
N LYS A 96 6.71 -15.25 -1.32
CA LYS A 96 6.55 -16.49 -2.09
C LYS A 96 7.84 -17.29 -2.14
N ILE A 97 8.97 -16.63 -2.41
CA ILE A 97 10.30 -17.25 -2.41
C ILE A 97 10.64 -17.84 -1.04
N GLN A 98 10.29 -17.15 0.05
CA GLN A 98 10.55 -17.62 1.40
C GLN A 98 9.74 -18.87 1.75
N LYS A 99 8.44 -18.87 1.41
CA LYS A 99 7.57 -20.02 1.60
C LYS A 99 8.07 -21.25 0.82
N GLU A 100 8.46 -21.07 -0.44
CA GLU A 100 9.04 -22.16 -1.25
C GLU A 100 10.35 -22.70 -0.64
N LYS A 101 11.18 -21.84 -0.06
CA LYS A 101 12.41 -22.27 0.64
C LYS A 101 12.10 -23.08 1.89
N GLU A 102 11.14 -22.63 2.70
CA GLU A 102 10.71 -23.32 3.93
C GLU A 102 10.09 -24.68 3.61
N GLU A 103 9.26 -24.77 2.56
CA GLU A 103 8.69 -26.04 2.08
C GLU A 103 9.78 -27.01 1.63
N ARG A 104 10.79 -26.53 0.91
CA ARG A 104 11.96 -27.34 0.51
C ARG A 104 12.79 -27.80 1.70
N GLU A 105 12.99 -26.95 2.70
CA GLU A 105 13.70 -27.31 3.93
C GLU A 105 12.91 -28.34 4.75
N ASN A 106 11.60 -28.15 4.89
CA ASN A 106 10.73 -29.08 5.59
C ASN A 106 10.71 -30.45 4.89
N ALA A 107 10.60 -30.48 3.56
CA ALA A 107 10.69 -31.72 2.78
C ALA A 107 12.04 -32.43 2.97
N ARG A 108 13.14 -31.66 3.06
CA ARG A 108 14.46 -32.21 3.39
C ARG A 108 14.50 -32.80 4.79
N LYS A 109 13.91 -32.15 5.79
CA LYS A 109 13.82 -32.65 7.16
C LYS A 109 13.01 -33.95 7.24
N ILE A 110 11.84 -33.98 6.60
CA ILE A 110 10.98 -35.17 6.51
C ILE A 110 11.71 -36.34 5.84
N SER A 111 12.60 -36.08 4.87
CA SER A 111 13.33 -37.14 4.17
C SER A 111 14.52 -37.73 4.96
N VAL A 112 14.93 -37.10 6.06
CA VAL A 112 16.11 -37.50 6.86
C VAL A 112 15.71 -38.23 8.15
N GLU A 113 14.42 -38.19 8.51
CA GLU A 113 13.83 -38.80 9.70
C GLU A 113 13.16 -40.14 9.37
#